data_AF-D0N7U3-F1
#
_entry.id   AF-D0N7U3-F1
#
_cell.length_a   1.000
_cell.length_b   1.000
_cell.length_c   1.000
_cell.angle_alpha   90.00
_cell.angle_beta   90.00
_cell.angle_gamma   90.00
#
_symmetry.space_group_name_H-M   'P 1'
#
loop_
_entity.id
_entity.type
_entity.pdbx_description
1 polymer ?
#
loop_
_entity_poly.entity_id
_entity_poly.type
_entity_poly.pdbx_seq_one_letter_code
_entity_poly.pdbx_strand_id
1 'polypeptide(L)'
;MEFKNFVSSTKKAPFTSPYPPIKLSANEKKQLRQLAKTLVKVNVDGYEEFIYDNNGKLPETEWKFFRRDEQVETFLRRREEYNLRGFGATKKFRRTSDTSSATSSSSTRSEELSSLDVADIRSIGSRDGTIEDAIYGAMGPTTETMRYKSVYVQDGIEDCNVLVIIDNVTQEEPFTSLSIRWRVTENPPILRNILKSYDHIYLEATGFTQLSNGERVAFHLLHSVDFPSLTPPLPDYSRGQVAAIGFWRQTAPNIVEIHGRGVFALPFERARALFVPVVTASLSKSVMHIFYASHMKKLRWVLTERKTQAVPYSQSSVDRVCGVCSKKRLIYRSDSCELCGELVCSICRVTHKVASVELDNKIHWTKVRVCPYCTTRVVKSDTTAVVRAEIAAGWYDRLP
;
A
#
# COMPACT_ATOMS: atom_id res chain seq x y z
N MET A 1 10.42 -14.70 5.79
CA MET A 1 9.90 -13.35 6.00
C MET A 1 9.34 -13.26 7.41
N GLU A 2 9.95 -12.48 8.29
CA GLU A 2 9.41 -12.18 9.62
C GLU A 2 8.41 -11.03 9.48
N PHE A 3 7.19 -11.21 10.01
CA PHE A 3 6.16 -10.19 9.99
C PHE A 3 6.07 -9.54 11.36
N LYS A 4 6.17 -8.21 11.40
CA LYS A 4 5.98 -7.44 12.63
C LYS A 4 4.48 -7.24 12.88
N ASN A 5 4.10 -7.20 14.15
CA ASN A 5 2.77 -6.80 14.57
C ASN A 5 2.68 -5.26 14.64
N PHE A 6 1.48 -4.72 14.44
CA PHE A 6 1.18 -3.34 14.84
C PHE A 6 1.34 -3.26 16.37
N VAL A 7 2.40 -2.61 16.84
CA VAL A 7 2.61 -2.35 18.27
C VAL A 7 2.09 -0.95 18.54
N SER A 8 0.79 -0.83 18.83
CA SER A 8 0.27 0.43 19.36
C SER A 8 0.77 0.61 20.79
N SER A 9 1.46 1.72 21.07
CA SER A 9 1.89 2.09 22.42
C SER A 9 0.74 2.55 23.31
N THR A 10 -0.47 2.69 22.76
CA THR A 10 -1.65 3.24 23.46
C THR A 10 -2.81 2.25 23.45
N LYS A 11 -3.50 2.11 24.60
CA LYS A 11 -4.74 1.31 24.72
C LYS A 11 -5.87 2.02 23.97
N LYS A 12 -5.97 1.83 22.65
CA LYS A 12 -7.08 2.36 21.83
C LYS A 12 -8.20 1.34 21.68
N ALA A 13 -9.44 1.84 21.59
CA ALA A 13 -10.61 1.05 21.21
C ALA A 13 -10.53 0.61 19.73
N PRO A 14 -11.32 -0.39 19.31
CA PRO A 14 -11.20 -1.04 18.00
C PRO A 14 -11.54 -0.09 16.86
N PHE A 15 -10.79 -0.15 15.75
CA PHE A 15 -11.00 0.65 14.53
C PHE A 15 -11.16 2.16 14.77
N THR A 16 -10.76 2.65 15.94
CA THR A 16 -11.07 4.02 16.35
C THR A 16 -10.11 4.95 15.63
N SER A 17 -10.67 5.72 14.70
CA SER A 17 -10.00 6.86 14.09
C SER A 17 -9.49 7.79 15.20
N PRO A 18 -8.28 8.34 15.09
CA PRO A 18 -7.81 9.36 16.03
C PRO A 18 -8.56 10.70 15.87
N TYR A 19 -9.44 10.80 14.88
CA TYR A 19 -10.26 11.97 14.58
C TYR A 19 -11.75 11.63 14.57
N PRO A 20 -12.63 12.59 14.92
CA PRO A 20 -14.07 12.46 14.71
C PRO A 20 -14.41 12.16 13.24
N PRO A 21 -15.58 11.54 12.95
CA PRO A 21 -16.00 11.27 11.58
C PRO A 21 -15.99 12.52 10.70
N ILE A 22 -15.22 12.48 9.62
CA ILE A 22 -15.06 13.61 8.71
C ILE A 22 -16.14 13.55 7.63
N LYS A 23 -16.96 14.60 7.53
CA LYS A 23 -17.96 14.74 6.48
C LYS A 23 -17.49 15.77 5.44
N LEU A 24 -17.18 15.32 4.23
CA LEU A 24 -16.81 16.21 3.13
C LEU A 24 -18.06 16.63 2.34
N SER A 25 -18.16 17.92 2.02
CA SER A 25 -19.14 18.47 1.08
C SER A 25 -18.90 17.94 -0.35
N ALA A 26 -19.92 18.04 -1.21
CA ALA A 26 -19.81 17.67 -2.61
C ALA A 26 -18.69 18.44 -3.35
N ASN A 27 -18.50 19.73 -3.00
CA ASN A 27 -17.45 20.56 -3.56
C ASN A 27 -16.04 20.12 -3.12
N GLU A 28 -15.84 19.83 -1.82
CA GLU A 28 -14.56 19.30 -1.31
C GLU A 28 -14.21 17.97 -2.00
N LYS A 29 -15.18 17.06 -2.14
CA LYS A 29 -14.98 15.79 -2.88
C LYS A 29 -14.58 16.05 -4.34
N LYS A 30 -15.25 16.98 -5.04
CA LYS A 30 -14.89 17.37 -6.42
C LYS A 30 -13.47 17.93 -6.51
N GLN A 31 -13.07 18.78 -5.58
CA GLN A 31 -11.72 19.37 -5.54
C GLN A 31 -10.64 18.33 -5.27
N LEU A 32 -10.90 17.33 -4.43
CA LEU A 32 -9.98 16.23 -4.13
C LEU A 32 -9.82 15.28 -5.31
N ARG A 33 -10.91 14.96 -6.02
CA ARG A 33 -10.85 14.21 -7.30
C ARG A 33 -10.01 14.94 -8.33
N GLN A 34 -10.21 16.26 -8.48
CA GLN A 34 -9.42 17.05 -9.40
C GLN A 34 -7.94 17.08 -9.01
N LEU A 35 -7.64 17.19 -7.70
CA LEU A 35 -6.26 17.13 -7.20
C LEU A 35 -5.59 15.80 -7.58
N ALA A 36 -6.24 14.66 -7.31
CA ALA A 36 -5.71 13.35 -7.68
C ALA A 36 -5.42 13.25 -9.18
N LYS A 37 -6.37 13.67 -10.04
CA LYS A 37 -6.20 13.66 -11.50
C LYS A 37 -5.00 14.50 -11.94
N THR A 38 -4.85 15.70 -11.41
CA THR A 38 -3.71 16.58 -11.72
C THR A 38 -2.39 15.95 -11.27
N LEU A 39 -2.33 15.41 -10.05
CA LEU A 39 -1.12 14.77 -9.52
C LEU A 39 -0.70 13.54 -10.33
N VAL A 40 -1.66 12.68 -10.71
CA VAL A 40 -1.37 11.54 -11.59
C VAL A 40 -0.81 12.03 -12.92
N LYS A 41 -1.48 12.99 -13.58
CA LYS A 41 -1.04 13.52 -14.88
C LYS A 41 0.39 14.05 -14.83
N VAL A 42 0.71 14.92 -13.88
CA VAL A 42 2.05 15.51 -13.79
C VAL A 42 3.12 14.45 -13.52
N ASN A 43 2.80 13.39 -12.78
CA ASN A 43 3.74 12.30 -12.55
C ASN A 43 3.82 11.30 -13.72
N VAL A 44 2.78 11.21 -14.57
CA VAL A 44 2.86 10.50 -15.86
C VAL A 44 3.89 11.20 -16.74
N ASP A 45 3.83 12.52 -16.88
CA ASP A 45 4.80 13.27 -17.71
C ASP A 45 6.26 12.95 -17.29
N GLY A 46 6.55 12.95 -15.99
CA GLY A 46 7.89 12.60 -15.47
C GLY A 46 8.24 11.10 -15.54
N TYR A 47 7.25 10.22 -15.61
CA TYR A 47 7.47 8.79 -15.87
C TYR A 47 7.75 8.54 -17.36
N GLU A 48 7.09 9.28 -18.26
CA GLU A 48 7.32 9.23 -19.70
C GLU A 48 8.73 9.71 -20.07
N GLU A 49 9.19 10.81 -19.48
CA GLU A 49 10.59 11.25 -19.61
C GLU A 49 11.58 10.16 -19.16
N PHE A 50 11.26 9.42 -18.10
CA PHE A 50 12.11 8.31 -17.64
C PHE A 50 12.17 7.15 -18.65
N ILE A 51 11.04 6.77 -19.25
CA ILE A 51 10.99 5.59 -20.14
C ILE A 51 11.39 5.91 -21.58
N TYR A 52 11.03 7.09 -22.10
CA TYR A 52 11.24 7.45 -23.50
C TYR A 52 12.55 8.23 -23.71
N ASP A 53 12.84 9.21 -22.85
CA ASP A 53 14.00 10.08 -23.05
C ASP A 53 15.25 9.48 -22.39
N ASN A 54 15.08 8.87 -21.22
CA ASN A 54 16.18 8.29 -20.45
C ASN A 54 16.33 6.76 -20.61
N ASN A 55 15.54 6.13 -21.48
CA ASN A 55 15.58 4.68 -21.74
C ASN A 55 15.50 3.81 -20.47
N GLY A 56 14.69 4.23 -19.49
CA GLY A 56 14.52 3.52 -18.23
C GLY A 56 15.74 3.60 -17.30
N LYS A 57 16.65 4.54 -17.51
CA LYS A 57 17.85 4.73 -16.68
C LYS A 57 17.77 6.02 -15.87
N LEU A 58 18.39 6.00 -14.70
CA LEU A 58 18.56 7.18 -13.86
C LEU A 58 20.02 7.66 -13.99
N PRO A 59 20.27 8.93 -14.40
CA PRO A 59 21.63 9.43 -14.53
C PRO A 59 22.37 9.41 -13.18
N GLU A 60 23.59 8.85 -13.15
CA GLU A 60 24.37 8.70 -11.90
C GLU A 60 24.83 10.03 -11.28
N THR A 61 24.90 11.07 -12.11
CA THR A 61 25.18 12.46 -11.71
C THR A 61 24.07 13.00 -10.82
N GLU A 62 22.82 12.57 -11.02
CA GLU A 62 21.68 13.01 -10.22
C GLU A 62 21.24 12.00 -9.17
N TRP A 63 21.39 10.71 -9.47
CA TRP A 63 20.87 9.61 -8.66
C TRP A 63 22.00 8.75 -8.11
N LYS A 64 21.97 8.51 -6.80
CA LYS A 64 22.89 7.61 -6.12
C LYS A 64 22.18 6.30 -5.80
N PHE A 65 22.73 5.17 -6.23
CA PHE A 65 22.28 3.85 -5.78
C PHE A 65 22.33 3.76 -4.25
N PHE A 66 21.25 3.27 -3.66
CA PHE A 66 21.14 3.14 -2.21
C PHE A 66 21.01 1.69 -1.76
N ARG A 67 20.12 0.92 -2.38
CA ARG A 67 19.87 -0.48 -2.03
C ARG A 67 19.20 -1.24 -3.16
N ARG A 68 19.24 -2.58 -3.06
CA ARG A 68 18.47 -3.50 -3.89
C ARG A 68 17.70 -4.46 -3.00
N ASP A 69 16.41 -4.61 -3.27
CA ASP A 69 15.56 -5.67 -2.73
C ASP A 69 15.15 -6.61 -3.87
N GLU A 70 15.80 -7.77 -3.94
CA GLU A 70 15.56 -8.75 -5.00
C GLU A 70 15.72 -8.11 -6.41
N GLN A 71 14.64 -7.91 -7.18
CA GLN A 71 14.64 -7.31 -8.52
C GLN A 71 14.30 -5.81 -8.55
N VAL A 72 14.19 -5.15 -7.40
CA VAL A 72 13.94 -3.71 -7.29
C VAL A 72 15.17 -3.01 -6.76
N GLU A 73 15.62 -1.99 -7.49
CA GLU A 73 16.71 -1.11 -7.10
C GLU A 73 16.17 0.24 -6.67
N THR A 74 16.71 0.77 -5.59
CA THR A 74 16.30 2.06 -5.04
C THR A 74 17.46 3.03 -5.01
N PHE A 75 17.18 4.24 -5.50
CA PHE A 75 18.10 5.34 -5.69
C PHE A 75 17.63 6.55 -4.89
N LEU A 76 18.58 7.32 -4.39
CA LEU A 76 18.36 8.58 -3.71
C LEU A 76 18.90 9.72 -4.58
N ARG A 77 18.10 10.75 -4.81
CA ARG A 77 18.57 11.94 -5.54
C ARG A 77 19.65 12.67 -4.74
N ARG A 78 20.66 13.17 -5.43
CA ARG A 78 21.74 13.98 -4.87
C ARG A 78 21.24 15.40 -4.63
N ARG A 79 21.77 16.03 -3.58
CA ARG A 79 21.22 17.27 -3.00
C ARG A 79 21.41 18.51 -3.87
N GLU A 80 22.46 18.53 -4.69
CA GLU A 80 22.83 19.68 -5.51
C GLU A 80 21.84 19.94 -6.66
N GLU A 81 20.86 19.04 -6.88
CA GLU A 81 19.96 19.06 -8.04
C GLU A 81 18.48 18.88 -7.66
N TYR A 82 18.07 19.24 -6.44
CA TYR A 82 16.66 19.12 -6.03
C TYR A 82 15.73 20.06 -6.82
N ASN A 83 15.24 19.58 -7.96
CA ASN A 83 14.06 20.10 -8.63
C ASN A 83 12.90 19.13 -8.34
N LEU A 84 12.12 19.38 -7.27
CA LEU A 84 10.96 18.55 -6.89
C LEU A 84 9.74 18.75 -7.82
N ARG A 85 9.97 18.80 -9.14
CA ARG A 85 8.89 18.83 -10.12
C ARG A 85 7.95 17.63 -9.88
N GLY A 86 6.65 17.91 -9.83
CA GLY A 86 5.60 16.89 -9.90
C GLY A 86 4.78 16.60 -8.65
N PHE A 87 5.22 16.99 -7.46
CA PHE A 87 4.42 16.80 -6.23
C PHE A 87 3.86 18.09 -5.61
N GLY A 88 4.24 19.28 -6.07
CA GLY A 88 3.65 20.55 -5.63
C GLY A 88 3.66 20.78 -4.10
N ALA A 89 2.95 21.82 -3.65
CA ALA A 89 2.78 22.09 -2.21
C ALA A 89 1.66 21.25 -1.59
N THR A 90 1.75 20.99 -0.28
CA THR A 90 0.64 20.41 0.50
C THR A 90 -0.60 21.29 0.39
N LYS A 91 -1.75 20.70 -0.02
CA LYS A 91 -3.00 21.46 -0.21
C LYS A 91 -3.77 21.56 1.11
N LYS A 92 -4.04 22.79 1.55
CA LYS A 92 -4.84 23.09 2.76
C LYS A 92 -6.31 23.30 2.40
N PHE A 93 -7.20 22.59 3.09
CA PHE A 93 -8.65 22.74 2.97
C PHE A 93 -9.18 23.46 4.22
N ARG A 94 -9.61 24.72 4.05
CA ARG A 94 -10.27 25.52 5.10
C ARG A 94 -11.77 25.58 4.81
N ARG A 95 -12.59 25.23 5.81
CA ARG A 95 -14.03 25.54 5.77
C ARG A 95 -14.19 27.03 5.99
N THR A 96 -14.60 27.76 4.96
CA THR A 96 -15.07 29.13 5.11
C THR A 96 -16.43 29.08 5.79
N SER A 97 -16.55 29.62 7.00
CA SER A 97 -17.85 30.06 7.50
C SER A 97 -18.30 31.24 6.65
N ASP A 98 -19.51 31.15 6.10
CA ASP A 98 -20.13 32.20 5.28
C ASP A 98 -20.19 33.52 6.04
N THR A 99 -19.26 34.44 5.76
CA THR A 99 -19.52 35.88 5.76
C THR A 99 -18.50 36.52 4.84
N SER A 100 -19.00 37.10 3.74
CA SER A 100 -18.22 37.77 2.73
C SER A 100 -17.45 38.97 3.32
N SER A 101 -16.12 38.94 3.19
CA SER A 101 -15.35 40.14 2.84
C SER A 101 -14.10 39.74 2.08
N ALA A 102 -14.08 40.12 0.82
CA ALA A 102 -12.88 40.15 0.00
C ALA A 102 -11.93 41.19 0.59
N THR A 103 -10.91 40.71 1.31
CA THR A 103 -9.55 41.27 1.51
C THR A 103 -9.03 40.84 2.89
N SER A 104 -8.23 39.78 2.92
CA SER A 104 -7.16 39.67 3.92
C SER A 104 -6.04 38.78 3.37
N SER A 105 -5.05 39.46 2.83
CA SER A 105 -3.67 39.03 2.74
C SER A 105 -3.18 38.56 4.11
N SER A 106 -3.29 37.25 4.36
CA SER A 106 -2.61 36.56 5.45
C SER A 106 -2.03 35.27 4.88
N SER A 107 -0.89 35.44 4.22
CA SER A 107 -0.02 34.39 3.72
C SER A 107 0.58 33.61 4.91
N THR A 108 -0.15 32.65 5.43
CA THR A 108 0.50 31.50 6.06
C THR A 108 1.01 30.62 4.92
N ARG A 109 2.18 31.00 4.37
CA ARG A 109 2.93 30.23 3.36
C ARG A 109 2.85 28.75 3.76
N SER A 110 2.08 27.96 3.02
CA SER A 110 2.25 26.53 3.08
C SER A 110 3.62 26.30 2.46
N GLU A 111 4.61 25.95 3.27
CA GLU A 111 5.92 25.58 2.76
C GLU A 111 5.71 24.49 1.72
N GLU A 112 6.16 24.75 0.50
CA GLU A 112 6.15 23.76 -0.55
C GLU A 112 7.04 22.59 -0.11
N LEU A 113 6.75 21.36 -0.55
CA LEU A 113 7.63 20.23 -0.23
C LEU A 113 9.09 20.50 -0.66
N SER A 114 9.28 21.36 -1.67
CA SER A 114 10.55 21.90 -2.19
C SER A 114 11.31 22.82 -1.24
N SER A 115 10.64 23.41 -0.24
CA SER A 115 11.27 24.23 0.79
C SER A 115 11.69 23.45 2.04
N LEU A 116 11.32 22.17 2.15
CA LEU A 116 11.69 21.28 3.26
C LEU A 116 12.97 20.50 2.93
N ASP A 117 13.72 20.07 3.96
CA ASP A 117 14.74 19.04 3.77
C ASP A 117 14.05 17.72 3.42
N VAL A 118 14.23 17.24 2.19
CA VAL A 118 13.52 16.06 1.68
C VAL A 118 14.46 14.96 1.21
N ALA A 119 13.96 13.73 1.24
CA ALA A 119 14.53 12.61 0.49
C ALA A 119 13.67 12.36 -0.76
N ASP A 120 14.20 12.64 -1.96
CA ASP A 120 13.60 12.23 -3.24
C ASP A 120 14.19 10.88 -3.65
N ILE A 121 13.32 9.87 -3.73
CA ILE A 121 13.68 8.46 -3.82
C ILE A 121 12.97 7.87 -5.03
N ARG A 122 13.71 7.13 -5.86
CA ARG A 122 13.14 6.32 -6.94
C ARG A 122 13.43 4.85 -6.74
N SER A 123 12.44 4.01 -6.95
CA SER A 123 12.58 2.55 -6.98
C SER A 123 12.18 2.04 -8.35
N ILE A 124 13.08 1.34 -9.02
CA ILE A 124 12.85 0.79 -10.37
C ILE A 124 13.14 -0.70 -10.38
N GLY A 125 12.42 -1.46 -11.18
CA GLY A 125 12.62 -2.90 -11.28
C GLY A 125 11.58 -3.58 -12.14
N SER A 126 11.55 -4.91 -12.06
CA SER A 126 10.51 -5.70 -12.71
C SER A 126 10.13 -6.91 -11.85
N ARG A 127 8.95 -7.45 -12.11
CA ARG A 127 8.41 -8.63 -11.44
C ARG A 127 7.55 -9.49 -12.33
N ASP A 128 7.49 -10.76 -11.98
CA ASP A 128 6.51 -11.68 -12.55
C ASP A 128 5.10 -11.37 -12.03
N GLY A 129 4.13 -11.23 -12.94
CA GLY A 129 2.71 -11.02 -12.62
C GLY A 129 1.96 -10.17 -13.64
N THR A 130 0.82 -9.62 -13.20
CA THR A 130 -0.01 -8.70 -13.98
C THR A 130 -0.09 -7.32 -13.33
N ILE A 131 -0.40 -6.26 -14.10
CA ILE A 131 -0.65 -4.93 -13.52
C ILE A 131 -1.88 -4.94 -12.59
N GLU A 132 -2.84 -5.84 -12.82
CA GLU A 132 -3.97 -6.11 -11.92
C GLU A 132 -3.50 -6.69 -10.58
N ASP A 133 -2.54 -7.63 -10.56
CA ASP A 133 -1.91 -8.10 -9.33
C ASP A 133 -1.24 -6.95 -8.57
N ALA A 134 -0.55 -6.07 -9.31
CA ALA A 134 0.16 -4.97 -8.69
C ALA A 134 -0.79 -4.00 -7.98
N ILE A 135 -1.83 -3.54 -8.68
CA ILE A 135 -2.81 -2.61 -8.13
C ILE A 135 -3.66 -3.26 -7.03
N TYR A 136 -4.00 -4.54 -7.14
CA TYR A 136 -4.70 -5.28 -6.08
C TYR A 136 -3.84 -5.39 -4.82
N GLY A 137 -2.55 -5.63 -4.98
CA GLY A 137 -1.58 -5.57 -3.89
C GLY A 137 -1.55 -4.20 -3.21
N ALA A 138 -1.52 -3.13 -4.01
CA ALA A 138 -1.39 -1.75 -3.56
C ALA A 138 -2.67 -1.15 -2.93
N MET A 139 -3.86 -1.52 -3.42
CA MET A 139 -5.12 -0.95 -2.93
C MET A 139 -5.42 -1.38 -1.48
N GLY A 140 -6.00 -0.48 -0.71
CA GLY A 140 -6.48 -0.73 0.66
C GLY A 140 -7.65 0.18 0.97
N PRO A 141 -8.80 0.01 0.28
CA PRO A 141 -9.91 0.97 0.30
C PRO A 141 -10.58 1.15 1.67
N THR A 142 -10.40 0.18 2.59
CA THR A 142 -10.93 0.22 3.97
C THR A 142 -9.81 0.18 5.00
N THR A 143 -10.09 0.59 6.25
CA THR A 143 -9.11 0.50 7.34
C THR A 143 -8.57 -0.92 7.55
N GLU A 144 -9.44 -1.95 7.49
CA GLU A 144 -9.02 -3.34 7.60
C GLU A 144 -8.05 -3.73 6.47
N THR A 145 -8.43 -3.44 5.23
CA THR A 145 -7.62 -3.80 4.05
C THR A 145 -6.29 -3.07 4.01
N MET A 146 -6.27 -1.81 4.43
CA MET A 146 -5.04 -1.02 4.57
C MET A 146 -4.05 -1.66 5.56
N ARG A 147 -4.53 -2.17 6.70
CA ARG A 147 -3.66 -2.72 7.75
C ARG A 147 -3.05 -4.06 7.39
N TYR A 148 -3.85 -5.02 6.93
CA TYR A 148 -3.27 -6.30 6.53
C TYR A 148 -2.38 -6.12 5.28
N LYS A 149 -2.69 -5.15 4.39
CA LYS A 149 -1.79 -4.77 3.28
C LYS A 149 -0.42 -4.35 3.82
N SER A 150 -0.40 -3.40 4.76
CA SER A 150 0.84 -2.87 5.34
C SER A 150 1.75 -3.96 5.91
N VAL A 151 1.21 -4.95 6.65
CA VAL A 151 2.05 -6.05 7.15
C VAL A 151 2.59 -6.97 6.06
N TYR A 152 1.85 -7.17 4.97
CA TYR A 152 2.34 -7.96 3.84
C TYR A 152 3.43 -7.21 3.07
N VAL A 153 3.25 -5.90 2.85
CA VAL A 153 4.24 -5.11 2.11
C VAL A 153 5.46 -4.75 2.95
N GLN A 154 5.31 -4.70 4.27
CA GLN A 154 6.36 -4.33 5.23
C GLN A 154 6.87 -2.89 5.04
N ASP A 155 5.93 -1.96 4.84
CA ASP A 155 6.18 -0.54 4.57
C ASP A 155 6.55 0.28 5.83
N GLY A 156 6.58 -0.34 7.00
CA GLY A 156 6.96 0.33 8.25
C GLY A 156 5.90 1.31 8.77
N ILE A 157 4.62 1.03 8.50
CA ILE A 157 3.50 1.74 9.13
C ILE A 157 3.22 1.13 10.52
N GLU A 158 3.16 1.99 11.55
CA GLU A 158 2.91 1.60 12.95
C GLU A 158 1.43 1.59 13.31
N ASP A 159 0.62 2.45 12.68
CA ASP A 159 -0.82 2.58 12.86
C ASP A 159 -1.42 3.24 11.62
N CYS A 160 -2.68 2.93 11.30
CA CYS A 160 -3.37 3.57 10.19
C CYS A 160 -4.90 3.45 10.26
N ASN A 161 -5.54 4.39 9.58
CA ASN A 161 -7.00 4.50 9.49
C ASN A 161 -7.43 5.21 8.20
N VAL A 162 -8.50 4.74 7.57
CA VAL A 162 -9.19 5.44 6.47
C VAL A 162 -10.17 6.44 7.09
N LEU A 163 -9.93 7.73 6.89
CA LEU A 163 -10.75 8.79 7.50
C LEU A 163 -12.02 9.09 6.70
N VAL A 164 -11.90 9.07 5.37
CA VAL A 164 -13.02 9.34 4.44
C VAL A 164 -12.83 8.56 3.16
N ILE A 165 -13.87 7.85 2.73
CA ILE A 165 -13.98 7.29 1.39
C ILE A 165 -14.66 8.31 0.47
N ILE A 166 -13.98 8.73 -0.59
CA ILE A 166 -14.49 9.68 -1.59
C ILE A 166 -15.07 8.91 -2.77
N ASP A 167 -14.31 7.95 -3.29
CA ASP A 167 -14.70 6.98 -4.31
C ASP A 167 -14.30 5.59 -3.82
N ASN A 168 -15.27 4.67 -3.73
CA ASN A 168 -15.02 3.27 -3.40
C ASN A 168 -14.94 2.43 -4.67
N VAL A 169 -14.38 1.22 -4.57
CA VAL A 169 -14.34 0.27 -5.68
C VAL A 169 -15.74 -0.18 -6.09
N THR A 170 -15.96 -0.41 -7.39
CA THR A 170 -17.23 -0.91 -7.95
C THR A 170 -17.01 -2.08 -8.91
N GLN A 171 -18.09 -2.74 -9.35
CA GLN A 171 -17.99 -3.83 -10.33
C GLN A 171 -17.36 -3.37 -11.66
N GLU A 172 -17.69 -2.15 -12.07
CA GLU A 172 -17.21 -1.50 -13.28
C GLU A 172 -15.75 -1.04 -13.12
N GLU A 173 -15.42 -0.45 -11.97
CA GLU A 173 -14.09 0.06 -11.64
C GLU A 173 -13.51 -0.62 -10.38
N PRO A 174 -13.10 -1.91 -10.47
CA PRO A 174 -12.74 -2.71 -9.29
C PRO A 174 -11.42 -2.30 -8.63
N PHE A 175 -10.62 -1.47 -9.30
CA PHE A 175 -9.31 -1.04 -8.82
C PHE A 175 -9.22 0.48 -8.58
N THR A 176 -10.30 1.21 -8.87
CA THR A 176 -10.37 2.66 -8.68
C THR A 176 -10.86 2.97 -7.28
N SER A 177 -10.03 3.68 -6.52
CA SER A 177 -10.43 4.18 -5.20
C SER A 177 -9.81 5.54 -4.92
N LEU A 178 -10.48 6.33 -4.09
CA LEU A 178 -10.01 7.63 -3.62
C LEU A 178 -10.42 7.84 -2.17
N SER A 179 -9.46 8.07 -1.28
CA SER A 179 -9.75 8.30 0.16
C SER A 179 -8.78 9.25 0.85
N ILE A 180 -9.25 9.86 1.94
CA ILE A 180 -8.39 10.56 2.91
C ILE A 180 -8.02 9.57 4.00
N ARG A 181 -6.74 9.52 4.35
CA ARG A 181 -6.20 8.54 5.29
C ARG A 181 -5.26 9.18 6.29
N TRP A 182 -5.12 8.49 7.41
CA TRP A 182 -4.13 8.76 8.43
C TRP A 182 -3.20 7.55 8.58
N ARG A 183 -1.91 7.80 8.73
CA ARG A 183 -0.93 6.76 9.09
C ARG A 183 0.15 7.28 10.01
N VAL A 184 0.75 6.39 10.77
CA VAL A 184 1.97 6.63 11.56
C VAL A 184 3.12 5.83 10.96
N THR A 185 4.27 6.46 10.79
CA THR A 185 5.48 5.82 10.25
C THR A 185 6.47 5.48 11.35
N GLU A 186 7.13 4.32 11.24
CA GLU A 186 8.16 3.87 12.17
C GLU A 186 9.33 4.87 12.23
N ASN A 187 9.73 5.23 13.45
CA ASN A 187 10.99 5.93 13.67
C ASN A 187 12.19 4.97 13.52
N PRO A 188 13.37 5.49 13.15
CA PRO A 188 14.61 4.73 13.19
C PRO A 188 14.77 4.03 14.55
N PRO A 189 15.16 2.73 14.61
CA PRO A 189 15.15 1.95 15.85
C PRO A 189 15.83 2.64 17.05
N ILE A 190 16.93 3.34 16.80
CA ILE A 190 17.72 4.04 17.82
C ILE A 190 16.98 5.28 18.38
N LEU A 191 16.06 5.86 17.62
CA LEU A 191 15.33 7.10 17.98
C LEU A 191 13.91 6.86 18.50
N ARG A 192 13.41 5.61 18.49
CA ARG A 192 12.00 5.29 18.84
C ARG A 192 11.55 5.78 20.20
N ASN A 193 12.47 5.82 21.17
CA ASN A 193 12.18 6.25 22.54
C ASN A 193 12.58 7.72 22.80
N ILE A 194 13.10 8.41 21.79
CA ILE A 194 13.65 9.78 21.89
C ILE A 194 12.77 10.77 21.14
N LEU A 195 12.30 10.40 19.95
CA LEU A 195 11.48 11.24 19.09
C LEU A 195 10.03 10.76 19.08
N LYS A 196 9.09 11.70 19.00
CA LYS A 196 7.70 11.41 18.65
C LYS A 196 7.66 10.69 17.30
N SER A 197 6.75 9.73 17.14
CA SER A 197 6.47 9.13 15.83
C SER A 197 5.83 10.19 14.91
N TYR A 198 5.96 9.98 13.61
CA TYR A 198 5.40 10.89 12.62
C TYR A 198 4.05 10.39 12.12
N ASP A 199 3.03 11.24 12.23
CA ASP A 199 1.73 11.00 11.63
C ASP A 199 1.57 11.75 10.30
N HIS A 200 0.74 11.23 9.41
CA HIS A 200 0.54 11.78 8.08
C HIS A 200 -0.94 11.76 7.74
N ILE A 201 -1.47 12.88 7.27
CA ILE A 201 -2.77 12.99 6.62
C ILE A 201 -2.53 13.11 5.12
N TYR A 202 -3.16 12.23 4.34
CA TYR A 202 -2.91 12.17 2.91
C TYR A 202 -4.11 11.67 2.12
N LEU A 203 -4.17 12.11 0.88
CA LEU A 203 -5.02 11.57 -0.17
C LEU A 203 -4.34 10.32 -0.73
N GLU A 204 -5.05 9.19 -0.78
CA GLU A 204 -4.63 8.01 -1.52
C GLU A 204 -5.56 7.78 -2.70
N ALA A 205 -5.00 7.52 -3.88
CA ALA A 205 -5.74 7.14 -5.07
C ALA A 205 -5.12 5.91 -5.74
N THR A 206 -5.95 4.99 -6.21
CA THR A 206 -5.55 3.86 -7.07
C THR A 206 -6.37 3.83 -8.33
N GLY A 207 -5.84 3.25 -9.40
CA GLY A 207 -6.57 3.02 -10.64
C GLY A 207 -5.62 2.74 -11.81
N PHE A 208 -6.13 2.95 -13.01
CA PHE A 208 -5.35 2.91 -14.24
C PHE A 208 -5.34 4.27 -14.92
N THR A 209 -4.25 4.57 -15.61
CA THR A 209 -4.13 5.71 -16.50
C THR A 209 -3.54 5.25 -17.83
N GLN A 210 -3.56 6.13 -18.83
CA GLN A 210 -2.89 5.91 -20.10
C GLN A 210 -1.67 6.80 -20.21
N LEU A 211 -0.62 6.27 -20.84
CA LEU A 211 0.51 7.04 -21.33
C LEU A 211 0.13 7.73 -22.65
N SER A 212 0.95 8.67 -23.11
CA SER A 212 0.80 9.39 -24.39
C SER A 212 0.76 8.47 -25.61
N ASN A 213 1.41 7.30 -25.54
CA ASN A 213 1.37 6.27 -26.58
C ASN A 213 0.13 5.34 -26.51
N GLY A 214 -0.76 5.58 -25.55
CA GLY A 214 -1.98 4.78 -25.33
C GLY A 214 -1.79 3.54 -24.43
N GLU A 215 -0.57 3.23 -23.98
CA GLU A 215 -0.33 2.11 -23.07
C GLU A 215 -1.05 2.33 -21.73
N ARG A 216 -1.74 1.28 -21.26
CA ARG A 216 -2.41 1.28 -19.96
C ARG A 216 -1.41 0.94 -18.86
N VAL A 217 -1.33 1.80 -17.85
CA VAL A 217 -0.50 1.59 -16.65
C VAL A 217 -1.34 1.68 -15.39
N ALA A 218 -1.04 0.84 -14.40
CA ALA A 218 -1.61 0.96 -13.07
C ALA A 218 -0.87 2.02 -12.27
N PHE A 219 -1.57 2.75 -11.41
CA PHE A 219 -0.96 3.72 -10.51
C PHE A 219 -1.45 3.61 -9.06
N HIS A 220 -0.57 3.94 -8.11
CA HIS A 220 -0.90 4.13 -6.71
C HIS A 220 -0.32 5.46 -6.26
N LEU A 221 -1.18 6.45 -6.04
CA LEU A 221 -0.82 7.80 -5.61
C LEU A 221 -1.07 7.96 -4.11
N LEU A 222 -0.13 8.62 -3.45
CA LEU A 222 -0.22 9.08 -2.07
C LEU A 222 0.27 10.53 -2.02
N HIS A 223 -0.52 11.45 -1.45
CA HIS A 223 -0.13 12.87 -1.39
C HIS A 223 -0.66 13.56 -0.14
N SER A 224 0.22 14.19 0.63
CA SER A 224 -0.16 14.91 1.85
C SER A 224 -1.18 16.02 1.58
N VAL A 225 -2.26 15.99 2.35
CA VAL A 225 -3.30 17.03 2.37
C VAL A 225 -3.55 17.44 3.82
N ASP A 226 -4.05 18.65 4.00
CA ASP A 226 -4.23 19.21 5.34
C ASP A 226 -5.67 19.71 5.54
N PHE A 227 -6.28 19.27 6.64
CA PHE A 227 -7.60 19.71 7.10
C PHE A 227 -7.48 20.26 8.53
N PRO A 228 -6.90 21.46 8.74
CA PRO A 228 -6.51 21.93 10.08
C PRO A 228 -7.63 21.90 11.14
N SER A 229 -8.87 22.18 10.74
CA SER A 229 -10.03 22.19 11.65
C SER A 229 -10.59 20.80 11.95
N LEU A 230 -10.31 19.80 11.12
CA LEU A 230 -10.87 18.44 11.23
C LEU A 230 -9.83 17.42 11.71
N THR A 231 -8.56 17.66 11.37
CA THR A 231 -7.41 16.81 11.71
C THR A 231 -6.31 17.60 12.41
N PRO A 232 -6.58 18.22 13.57
CA PRO A 232 -5.57 18.96 14.32
C PRO A 232 -4.39 18.03 14.68
N PRO A 233 -3.18 18.60 14.92
CA PRO A 233 -2.04 17.81 15.37
C PRO A 233 -2.38 17.02 16.65
N LEU A 234 -2.01 15.75 16.65
CA LEU A 234 -2.19 14.88 17.82
C LEU A 234 -1.01 15.07 18.79
N PRO A 235 -1.22 15.00 20.11
CA PRO A 235 -0.18 15.33 21.09
C PRO A 235 1.03 14.40 21.04
N ASP A 236 0.83 13.13 20.71
CA ASP A 236 1.87 12.10 20.71
C ASP A 236 2.69 12.06 19.41
N TYR A 237 2.29 12.84 18.39
CA TYR A 237 2.86 12.74 17.05
C TYR A 237 3.35 14.10 16.53
N SER A 238 4.32 14.03 15.62
CA SER A 238 4.69 15.17 14.77
C SER A 238 4.09 14.98 13.38
N ARG A 239 3.48 16.02 12.82
CA ARG A 239 2.88 15.95 11.47
C ARG A 239 3.97 15.92 10.40
N GLY A 240 4.09 14.80 9.71
CA GLY A 240 4.95 14.63 8.55
C GLY A 240 4.27 15.04 7.24
N GLN A 241 5.09 15.24 6.20
CA GLN A 241 4.62 15.43 4.82
C GLN A 241 5.29 14.43 3.90
N VAL A 242 4.50 13.89 2.98
CA VAL A 242 4.92 12.85 2.05
C VAL A 242 4.12 12.94 0.77
N ALA A 243 4.78 12.69 -0.35
CA ALA A 243 4.13 12.43 -1.62
C ALA A 243 4.82 11.24 -2.29
N ALA A 244 4.06 10.32 -2.85
CA ALA A 244 4.60 9.18 -3.57
C ALA A 244 3.65 8.73 -4.67
N ILE A 245 4.21 8.17 -5.73
CA ILE A 245 3.44 7.51 -6.79
C ILE A 245 4.18 6.27 -7.28
N GLY A 246 3.46 5.16 -7.37
CA GLY A 246 3.91 3.95 -8.06
C GLY A 246 3.22 3.85 -9.42
N PHE A 247 3.98 3.46 -10.44
CA PHE A 247 3.48 3.03 -11.74
C PHE A 247 3.90 1.59 -12.01
N TRP A 248 2.98 0.82 -12.59
CA TRP A 248 3.22 -0.54 -13.03
C TRP A 248 2.79 -0.68 -14.50
N ARG A 249 3.74 -1.09 -15.35
CA ARG A 249 3.54 -1.24 -16.80
C ARG A 249 3.72 -2.71 -17.19
N GLN A 250 2.76 -3.26 -17.93
CA GLN A 250 2.86 -4.62 -18.45
C GLN A 250 3.76 -4.62 -19.69
N THR A 251 4.93 -5.26 -19.65
CA THR A 251 5.87 -5.30 -20.79
C THR A 251 5.91 -6.64 -21.50
N ALA A 252 5.47 -7.70 -20.83
CA ALA A 252 5.22 -9.01 -21.42
C ALA A 252 4.04 -9.68 -20.68
N PRO A 253 3.45 -10.79 -21.17
CA PRO A 253 2.25 -11.38 -20.56
C PRO A 253 2.32 -11.66 -19.05
N ASN A 254 3.51 -11.89 -18.50
CA ASN A 254 3.72 -12.10 -17.08
C ASN A 254 4.85 -11.22 -16.51
N ILE A 255 5.24 -10.13 -17.17
CA ILE A 255 6.30 -9.25 -16.68
C ILE A 255 5.74 -7.84 -16.51
N VAL A 256 5.87 -7.33 -15.30
CA VAL A 256 5.46 -5.98 -14.90
C VAL A 256 6.70 -5.18 -14.54
N GLU A 257 6.94 -4.08 -15.23
CA GLU A 257 7.91 -3.08 -14.83
C GLU A 257 7.35 -2.21 -13.70
N ILE A 258 8.20 -1.90 -12.74
CA ILE A 258 7.90 -1.15 -11.53
C ILE A 258 8.65 0.17 -11.59
N HIS A 259 7.94 1.28 -11.39
CA HIS A 259 8.54 2.57 -11.13
C HIS A 259 7.83 3.27 -9.97
N GLY A 260 8.49 3.36 -8.83
CA GLY A 260 8.04 4.14 -7.68
C GLY A 260 8.86 5.41 -7.53
N ARG A 261 8.20 6.52 -7.24
CA ARG A 261 8.83 7.76 -6.78
C ARG A 261 8.21 8.19 -5.46
N GLY A 262 9.03 8.57 -4.49
CA GLY A 262 8.59 9.09 -3.22
C GLY A 262 9.43 10.27 -2.77
N VAL A 263 8.78 11.31 -2.27
CA VAL A 263 9.41 12.48 -1.66
C VAL A 263 8.92 12.58 -0.22
N PHE A 264 9.86 12.48 0.70
CA PHE A 264 9.59 12.44 2.14
C PHE A 264 10.21 13.66 2.81
N ALA A 265 9.41 14.46 3.51
CA ALA A 265 9.92 15.51 4.38
C ALA A 265 10.66 14.88 5.56
N LEU A 266 11.88 15.33 5.79
CA LEU A 266 12.72 14.88 6.89
C LEU A 266 12.60 15.86 8.06
N PRO A 267 12.61 15.36 9.31
CA PRO A 267 12.43 16.20 10.48
C PRO A 267 13.43 17.34 10.63
N PHE A 268 14.71 17.06 10.38
CA PHE A 268 15.81 17.99 10.51
C PHE A 268 17.07 17.42 9.85
N GLU A 269 17.88 18.30 9.25
CA GLU A 269 19.05 17.96 8.44
C GLU A 269 20.03 17.02 9.16
N ARG A 270 20.26 17.25 10.46
CA ARG A 270 21.20 16.47 11.27
C ARG A 270 20.79 15.00 11.44
N ALA A 271 19.51 14.66 11.30
CA ALA A 271 19.04 13.27 11.38
C ALA A 271 18.82 12.62 10.01
N ARG A 272 19.12 13.30 8.91
CA ARG A 272 18.95 12.77 7.55
C ARG A 272 19.57 11.38 7.38
N ALA A 273 20.78 11.18 7.88
CA ALA A 273 21.49 9.90 7.80
C ALA A 273 20.77 8.75 8.53
N LEU A 274 19.90 9.05 9.50
CA LEU A 274 19.12 8.07 10.25
C LEU A 274 17.75 7.80 9.59
N PHE A 275 17.11 8.83 9.04
CA PHE A 275 15.79 8.69 8.41
C PHE A 275 15.84 8.16 6.97
N VAL A 276 16.82 8.59 6.17
CA VAL A 276 16.94 8.17 4.76
C VAL A 276 16.94 6.64 4.60
N PRO A 277 17.72 5.85 5.36
CA PRO A 277 17.65 4.40 5.27
C PRO A 277 16.26 3.83 5.54
N VAL A 278 15.51 4.41 6.50
CA VAL A 278 14.17 3.96 6.87
C VAL A 278 13.16 4.25 5.76
N VAL A 279 13.09 5.49 5.26
CA VAL A 279 12.14 5.85 4.19
C VAL A 279 12.47 5.18 2.86
N THR A 280 13.76 4.99 2.56
CA THR A 280 14.20 4.26 1.37
C THR A 280 13.86 2.79 1.47
N ALA A 281 14.02 2.19 2.67
CA ALA A 281 13.61 0.81 2.89
C ALA A 281 12.09 0.62 2.79
N SER A 282 11.33 1.55 3.38
CA SER A 282 9.87 1.60 3.30
C SER A 282 9.38 1.65 1.85
N LEU A 283 9.88 2.58 1.03
CA LEU A 283 9.45 2.71 -0.37
C LEU A 283 9.81 1.47 -1.20
N SER A 284 11.05 0.99 -1.09
CA SER A 284 11.53 -0.21 -1.80
C SER A 284 10.65 -1.43 -1.52
N LYS A 285 10.36 -1.69 -0.23
CA LYS A 285 9.48 -2.78 0.18
C LYS A 285 8.04 -2.56 -0.27
N SER A 286 7.54 -1.33 -0.21
CA SER A 286 6.18 -0.96 -0.64
C SER A 286 5.96 -1.26 -2.11
N VAL A 287 6.92 -0.98 -2.99
CA VAL A 287 6.74 -1.26 -4.43
C VAL A 287 7.03 -2.72 -4.78
N MET A 288 7.90 -3.37 -4.00
CA MET A 288 8.31 -4.73 -4.27
C MET A 288 7.22 -5.71 -3.80
N HIS A 289 6.90 -5.70 -2.51
CA HIS A 289 6.07 -6.73 -1.88
C HIS A 289 4.56 -6.62 -2.20
N ILE A 290 4.11 -5.68 -3.03
CA ILE A 290 2.70 -5.61 -3.48
C ILE A 290 2.23 -6.88 -4.19
N PHE A 291 3.07 -7.55 -4.98
CA PHE A 291 2.71 -8.84 -5.58
C PHE A 291 2.49 -9.93 -4.52
N TYR A 292 3.35 -9.97 -3.50
CA TYR A 292 3.14 -10.84 -2.35
C TYR A 292 1.86 -10.51 -1.60
N ALA A 293 1.55 -9.22 -1.40
CA ALA A 293 0.31 -8.77 -0.79
C ALA A 293 -0.91 -9.20 -1.62
N SER A 294 -0.87 -9.10 -2.95
CA SER A 294 -1.89 -9.63 -3.86
C SER A 294 -2.11 -11.12 -3.63
N HIS A 295 -1.05 -11.92 -3.63
CA HIS A 295 -1.15 -13.37 -3.41
C HIS A 295 -1.78 -13.71 -2.06
N MET A 296 -1.39 -13.01 -0.98
CA MET A 296 -1.94 -13.25 0.35
C MET A 296 -3.38 -12.78 0.49
N LYS A 297 -3.77 -11.72 -0.22
CA LYS A 297 -5.16 -11.27 -0.33
C LYS A 297 -6.03 -12.31 -1.06
N LYS A 298 -5.59 -12.82 -2.23
CA LYS A 298 -6.26 -13.91 -2.95
C LYS A 298 -6.41 -15.15 -2.06
N LEU A 299 -5.35 -15.53 -1.33
CA LEU A 299 -5.40 -16.66 -0.40
C LEU A 299 -6.41 -16.43 0.73
N ARG A 300 -6.43 -15.24 1.33
CA ARG A 300 -7.42 -14.85 2.35
C ARG A 300 -8.84 -14.97 1.81
N TRP A 301 -9.08 -14.48 0.60
CA TRP A 301 -10.39 -14.52 -0.06
C TRP A 301 -10.88 -15.96 -0.23
N VAL A 302 -10.09 -16.82 -0.89
CA VAL A 302 -10.48 -18.21 -1.17
C VAL A 302 -10.70 -19.01 0.12
N LEU A 303 -9.91 -18.76 1.18
CA LEU A 303 -10.14 -19.38 2.50
C LEU A 303 -11.45 -18.93 3.13
N THR A 304 -11.81 -17.65 2.96
CA THR A 304 -13.05 -17.09 3.49
C THR A 304 -14.26 -17.67 2.76
N GLU A 305 -14.20 -17.70 1.43
CA GLU A 305 -15.24 -18.27 0.57
C GLU A 305 -15.48 -19.76 0.89
N ARG A 306 -14.41 -20.53 1.11
CA ARG A 306 -14.55 -21.94 1.48
C ARG A 306 -15.23 -22.13 2.84
N LYS A 307 -14.91 -21.27 3.81
CA LYS A 307 -15.53 -21.30 5.15
C LYS A 307 -17.02 -20.97 5.09
N THR A 308 -17.41 -19.99 4.27
CA THR A 308 -18.83 -19.61 4.12
C THR A 308 -19.63 -20.66 3.36
N GLN A 309 -19.03 -21.34 2.38
CA GLN A 309 -19.67 -22.43 1.64
C GLN A 309 -19.76 -23.75 2.43
N ALA A 310 -19.17 -23.82 3.65
CA ALA A 310 -19.17 -24.99 4.52
C ALA A 310 -18.77 -26.31 3.82
N VAL A 311 -17.91 -26.24 2.79
CA VAL A 311 -17.57 -27.40 1.97
C VAL A 311 -16.87 -28.44 2.84
N PRO A 312 -17.49 -29.61 3.11
CA PRO A 312 -16.85 -30.63 3.92
C PRO A 312 -15.59 -31.10 3.20
N TYR A 313 -14.51 -31.26 3.96
CA TYR A 313 -13.34 -31.97 3.47
C TYR A 313 -13.79 -33.35 2.98
N SER A 314 -13.47 -33.72 1.73
CA SER A 314 -13.67 -35.08 1.26
C SER A 314 -12.89 -36.01 2.19
N GLN A 315 -13.58 -36.69 3.10
CA GLN A 315 -12.99 -37.72 3.95
C GLN A 315 -12.72 -38.94 3.07
N SER A 316 -11.65 -38.88 2.27
CA SER A 316 -11.21 -40.01 1.47
C SER A 316 -9.70 -40.10 1.49
N SER A 317 -9.17 -40.96 2.37
CA SER A 317 -8.57 -42.21 1.89
C SER A 317 -8.11 -43.05 3.09
N VAL A 318 -8.46 -44.32 3.03
CA VAL A 318 -8.04 -45.42 3.91
C VAL A 318 -6.51 -45.60 3.89
N ASP A 319 -5.83 -44.98 2.91
CA ASP A 319 -4.41 -45.03 2.68
C ASP A 319 -3.78 -43.65 2.91
N ARG A 320 -2.90 -43.52 3.92
CA ARG A 320 -2.19 -42.28 4.31
C ARG A 320 -1.16 -41.83 3.26
N VAL A 321 -1.61 -41.54 2.04
CA VAL A 321 -0.81 -41.18 0.86
C VAL A 321 -0.87 -39.67 0.65
N CYS A 322 0.29 -39.05 0.43
CA CYS A 322 0.35 -37.64 0.12
C CYS A 322 -0.17 -37.36 -1.31
N GLY A 323 -1.14 -36.44 -1.48
CA GLY A 323 -1.69 -36.04 -2.79
C GLY A 323 -0.72 -35.29 -3.72
N VAL A 324 0.52 -35.03 -3.26
CA VAL A 324 1.56 -34.35 -4.05
C VAL A 324 2.65 -35.30 -4.53
N CYS A 325 3.20 -36.12 -3.62
CA CYS A 325 4.32 -37.01 -3.95
C CYS A 325 3.95 -38.50 -4.01
N SER A 326 2.68 -38.83 -3.74
CA SER A 326 2.15 -40.20 -3.73
C SER A 326 2.86 -41.17 -2.78
N LYS A 327 3.69 -40.68 -1.85
CA LYS A 327 4.38 -41.50 -0.85
C LYS A 327 3.45 -41.78 0.35
N LYS A 328 3.33 -43.05 0.74
CA LYS A 328 2.72 -43.48 2.03
C LYS A 328 3.59 -42.99 3.19
N ARG A 329 2.98 -42.43 4.22
CA ARG A 329 3.70 -41.98 5.44
C ARG A 329 3.13 -42.68 6.67
N LEU A 330 3.96 -43.51 7.30
CA LEU A 330 3.58 -44.35 8.44
C LEU A 330 3.65 -43.62 9.80
N ILE A 331 4.47 -42.56 9.93
CA ILE A 331 4.93 -42.05 11.24
C ILE A 331 4.65 -40.54 11.46
N TYR A 332 4.36 -39.75 10.43
CA TYR A 332 4.22 -38.29 10.59
C TYR A 332 2.77 -37.81 10.64
N ARG A 333 2.50 -36.80 11.50
CA ARG A 333 1.28 -35.96 11.46
C ARG A 333 1.14 -35.36 10.06
N SER A 334 0.40 -36.04 9.20
CA SER A 334 -0.01 -35.53 7.90
C SER A 334 -1.19 -34.58 8.10
N ASP A 335 -1.09 -33.39 7.53
CA ASP A 335 -2.17 -32.40 7.58
C ASP A 335 -2.91 -32.38 6.24
N SER A 336 -4.19 -32.00 6.26
CA SER A 336 -4.95 -31.72 5.04
C SER A 336 -4.62 -30.32 4.52
N CYS A 337 -4.55 -30.19 3.19
CA CYS A 337 -4.50 -28.88 2.53
C CYS A 337 -5.77 -28.10 2.84
N GLU A 338 -5.65 -26.87 3.34
CA GLU A 338 -6.80 -26.04 3.73
C GLU A 338 -7.67 -25.59 2.54
N LEU A 339 -7.23 -25.83 1.29
CA LEU A 339 -7.96 -25.45 0.06
C LEU A 339 -8.56 -26.62 -0.74
N CYS A 340 -7.85 -27.73 -0.92
CA CYS A 340 -8.41 -28.92 -1.59
C CYS A 340 -8.84 -30.01 -0.60
N GLY A 341 -8.23 -30.08 0.58
CA GLY A 341 -8.51 -31.11 1.58
C GLY A 341 -7.68 -32.37 1.52
N GLU A 342 -6.92 -32.54 0.44
CA GLU A 342 -6.03 -33.68 0.28
C GLU A 342 -4.94 -33.72 1.35
N LEU A 343 -4.51 -34.93 1.68
CA LEU A 343 -3.41 -35.16 2.60
C LEU A 343 -2.09 -34.64 2.03
N VAL A 344 -1.38 -33.78 2.76
CA VAL A 344 -0.07 -33.26 2.34
C VAL A 344 0.98 -33.58 3.40
N CYS A 345 2.08 -34.21 2.98
CA CYS A 345 3.18 -34.50 3.89
C CYS A 345 3.92 -33.21 4.28
N SER A 346 4.67 -33.26 5.39
CA SER A 346 5.42 -32.11 5.93
C SER A 346 6.43 -31.50 4.96
N ILE A 347 6.91 -32.28 3.98
CA ILE A 347 7.87 -31.83 2.94
C ILE A 347 7.14 -31.12 1.80
N CYS A 348 5.95 -31.62 1.40
CA CYS A 348 5.21 -31.06 0.27
C CYS A 348 4.32 -29.88 0.67
N ARG A 349 4.00 -29.72 1.95
CA ARG A 349 3.11 -28.63 2.40
C ARG A 349 3.81 -27.29 2.28
N VAL A 350 3.08 -26.30 1.78
CA VAL A 350 3.48 -24.90 1.77
C VAL A 350 2.76 -24.23 2.94
N THR A 351 3.52 -23.54 3.81
CA THR A 351 2.95 -22.84 4.97
C THR A 351 2.97 -21.34 4.72
N HIS A 352 1.79 -20.73 4.73
CA HIS A 352 1.60 -19.28 4.66
C HIS A 352 1.14 -18.73 6.01
N LYS A 353 1.23 -17.41 6.18
CA LYS A 353 0.61 -16.69 7.29
C LYS A 353 -0.35 -15.67 6.70
N VAL A 354 -1.63 -15.81 7.02
CA VAL A 354 -2.68 -14.88 6.62
C VAL A 354 -2.99 -13.97 7.80
N ALA A 355 -2.88 -12.67 7.59
CA ALA A 355 -3.22 -11.64 8.56
C ALA A 355 -4.74 -11.38 8.55
N SER A 356 -5.33 -11.28 9.74
CA SER A 356 -6.66 -10.72 10.02
C SER A 356 -6.53 -9.52 10.95
N VAL A 357 -7.40 -8.52 10.76
CA VAL A 357 -7.62 -7.48 11.76
C VAL A 357 -8.84 -7.90 12.56
N GLU A 358 -8.69 -8.09 13.87
CA GLU A 358 -9.81 -8.47 14.74
C GLU A 358 -10.32 -7.27 15.54
N LEU A 359 -11.36 -7.51 16.33
CA LEU A 359 -11.98 -6.52 17.20
C LEU A 359 -11.04 -5.96 18.27
N ASP A 360 -9.82 -6.47 18.45
CA ASP A 360 -8.83 -5.90 19.36
C ASP A 360 -7.88 -4.89 18.68
N ASN A 361 -8.18 -4.52 17.43
CA ASN A 361 -7.38 -3.60 16.61
C ASN A 361 -5.98 -4.12 16.26
N LYS A 362 -5.67 -5.39 16.55
CA LYS A 362 -4.37 -5.99 16.29
C LYS A 362 -4.41 -6.86 15.05
N ILE A 363 -3.22 -7.12 14.53
CA ILE A 363 -3.02 -8.13 13.49
C ILE A 363 -2.87 -9.49 14.15
N HIS A 364 -3.78 -10.39 13.79
CA HIS A 364 -3.70 -11.80 14.13
C HIS A 364 -3.20 -12.59 12.93
N TRP A 365 -2.27 -13.50 13.20
CA TRP A 365 -1.66 -14.33 12.17
C TRP A 365 -2.19 -15.75 12.25
N THR A 366 -2.96 -16.15 11.24
CA THR A 366 -3.36 -17.54 11.08
C THR A 366 -2.35 -18.26 10.20
N LYS A 367 -1.74 -19.34 10.72
CA LYS A 367 -0.90 -20.22 9.91
C LYS A 367 -1.82 -21.07 9.03
N VAL A 368 -1.58 -21.04 7.72
CA VAL A 368 -2.35 -21.78 6.73
C VAL A 368 -1.44 -22.79 6.02
N ARG A 369 -1.87 -24.05 5.93
CA ARG A 369 -1.15 -25.13 5.25
C ARG A 369 -1.85 -25.50 3.94
N VAL A 370 -1.13 -25.35 2.83
CA VAL A 370 -1.67 -25.48 1.48
C VAL A 370 -0.78 -26.40 0.65
N CYS A 371 -1.36 -27.16 -0.29
CA CYS A 371 -0.56 -27.91 -1.28
C CYS A 371 -0.02 -26.96 -2.36
N PRO A 372 1.11 -27.28 -3.01
CA PRO A 372 1.72 -26.42 -4.03
C PRO A 372 0.79 -26.16 -5.22
N TYR A 373 -0.03 -27.14 -5.62
CA TYR A 373 -1.01 -26.96 -6.69
C TYR A 373 -2.05 -25.89 -6.36
N CYS A 374 -2.58 -25.91 -5.13
CA CYS A 374 -3.53 -24.89 -4.67
C CYS A 374 -2.85 -23.53 -4.52
N THR A 375 -1.61 -23.47 -4.01
CA THR A 375 -0.84 -22.21 -3.98
C THR A 375 -0.67 -21.63 -5.39
N THR A 376 -0.25 -22.43 -6.37
CA THR A 376 -0.12 -21.98 -7.77
C THR A 376 -1.46 -21.53 -8.35
N ARG A 377 -2.55 -22.26 -8.08
CA ARG A 377 -3.89 -21.89 -8.54
C ARG A 377 -4.36 -20.56 -7.97
N VAL A 378 -4.10 -20.30 -6.68
CA VAL A 378 -4.42 -19.01 -6.03
C VAL A 378 -3.58 -17.89 -6.61
N VAL A 379 -2.28 -18.09 -6.80
CA VAL A 379 -1.40 -17.06 -7.37
C VAL A 379 -1.83 -16.69 -8.79
N LYS A 380 -2.14 -17.70 -9.62
CA LYS A 380 -2.52 -17.52 -11.03
C LYS A 380 -4.01 -17.23 -11.27
N SER A 381 -4.84 -17.12 -10.22
CA SER A 381 -6.25 -16.79 -10.42
C SER A 381 -6.40 -15.38 -10.96
N ASP A 382 -7.40 -15.16 -11.82
CA ASP A 382 -7.73 -13.85 -12.36
C ASP A 382 -8.02 -12.86 -11.23
N THR A 383 -7.17 -11.84 -11.11
CA THR A 383 -7.26 -10.83 -10.05
C THR A 383 -8.52 -9.98 -10.17
N THR A 384 -8.95 -9.64 -11.38
CA THR A 384 -10.16 -8.85 -11.62
C THR A 384 -11.39 -9.64 -11.19
N ALA A 385 -11.45 -10.92 -11.50
CA ALA A 385 -12.53 -11.80 -11.07
C ALA A 385 -12.58 -11.92 -9.53
N VAL A 386 -11.43 -12.07 -8.87
CA VAL A 386 -11.35 -12.11 -7.40
C VAL A 386 -11.87 -10.82 -6.78
N VAL A 387 -11.42 -9.65 -7.25
CA VAL A 387 -11.84 -8.37 -6.68
C VAL A 387 -13.34 -8.12 -6.91
N ARG A 388 -13.88 -8.48 -8.08
CA ARG A 388 -15.31 -8.39 -8.34
C ARG A 388 -16.13 -9.31 -7.43
N ALA A 389 -15.64 -10.51 -7.14
CA ALA A 389 -16.28 -11.41 -6.18
C ALA A 389 -16.27 -10.84 -4.75
N GLU A 390 -15.16 -10.23 -4.32
CA GLU A 390 -15.07 -9.52 -3.04
C GLU A 390 -16.07 -8.35 -2.95
N ILE A 391 -16.16 -7.54 -4.01
CA ILE A 391 -17.13 -6.44 -4.10
C ILE A 391 -18.56 -6.98 -4.03
N ALA A 392 -18.89 -8.02 -4.79
CA ALA A 392 -20.23 -8.61 -4.79
C ALA A 392 -20.62 -9.19 -3.43
N ALA A 393 -19.65 -9.68 -2.66
CA ALA A 393 -19.84 -10.13 -1.28
C ALA A 393 -19.86 -9.00 -0.24
N GLY A 394 -19.80 -7.73 -0.68
CA GLY A 394 -19.81 -6.55 0.17
C GLY A 394 -18.56 -6.42 1.04
N TRP A 395 -17.40 -6.93 0.62
CA TRP A 395 -16.18 -6.90 1.43
C TRP A 395 -15.66 -5.47 1.67
N TYR A 396 -15.97 -4.54 0.76
CA TYR A 396 -15.49 -3.17 0.79
C TYR A 396 -16.49 -2.15 1.35
N ASP A 397 -17.68 -2.61 1.75
CA ASP A 397 -18.74 -1.77 2.34
C ASP A 397 -18.85 -1.95 3.85
N ARG A 398 -18.07 -2.89 4.43
CA ARG A 398 -18.32 -3.39 5.78
C ARG A 398 -18.10 -2.37 6.89
N LEU A 399 -17.13 -1.45 6.79
CA LEU A 399 -16.85 -0.43 7.80
C LEU A 399 -16.00 0.71 7.19
N PRO A 400 -16.37 2.00 7.35
CA PRO A 400 -15.49 3.15 7.08
C PRO A 400 -14.22 3.11 7.96
#